data_AF-A0A945VTC3-F1
#
_entry.id   AF-A0A945VTC3-F1
#
_cell.length_a   1.000
_cell.length_b   1.000
_cell.length_c   1.000
_cell.angle_alpha   90.00
_cell.angle_beta   90.00
_cell.angle_gamma   90.00
#
_symmetry.space_group_name_H-M   'P 1'
#
loop_
_entity.id
_entity.type
_entity.pdbx_description
1 polymer ?
#
loop_
_entity_poly.entity_id
_entity_poly.type
_entity_poly.pdbx_seq_one_letter_code
_entity_poly.pdbx_strand_id
1 'polypeptide(L)'
;MTGGKFGKILLYLMIAGIVLGIVVGGFLPETGKKVAFIGDFFIGYLKMLVIPLVITSMIAGVTGLGDVRKLGGIGRKTILYYMATTGISVMIGIILVVIIGPGKADTKEEQLRLRGGFSFSELSYSLAGNQISFEHTQVKNEFDERYMIILKDQEGIRGNISGNRDENTFIVSNWVKEDESTHKVVAATPTTNGIGVVFDLSLSEKVIDKQGQTIGET
;
A
#
# COMPACT_ATOMS: atom_id res chain seq x y z
N MET A 1 -44.12 -5.21 -28.30
CA MET A 1 -43.94 -3.80 -27.90
C MET A 1 -43.66 -3.71 -26.39
N THR A 2 -42.66 -4.43 -25.88
CA THR A 2 -42.44 -4.65 -24.43
C THR A 2 -40.96 -4.54 -24.02
N GLY A 3 -40.10 -3.96 -24.87
CA GLY A 3 -38.66 -3.82 -24.56
C GLY A 3 -38.34 -2.73 -23.53
N GLY A 4 -39.14 -1.66 -23.48
CA GLY A 4 -38.85 -0.49 -22.64
C GLY A 4 -39.00 -0.72 -21.13
N LYS A 5 -39.81 -1.69 -20.70
CA LYS A 5 -39.97 -2.02 -19.27
C LYS A 5 -38.80 -2.87 -18.74
N PHE A 6 -38.25 -3.74 -19.59
CA PHE A 6 -37.14 -4.63 -19.21
C PHE A 6 -35.81 -3.89 -19.04
N GLY A 7 -35.49 -2.92 -19.91
CA GLY A 7 -34.28 -2.10 -19.72
C GLY A 7 -34.31 -1.28 -18.41
N LYS A 8 -35.49 -0.75 -18.04
CA LYS A 8 -35.66 0.04 -16.82
C LYS A 8 -35.56 -0.81 -15.54
N ILE A 9 -36.08 -2.05 -15.55
CA ILE A 9 -35.99 -2.92 -14.38
C ILE A 9 -34.54 -3.32 -14.08
N LEU A 10 -33.74 -3.60 -15.12
CA LEU A 10 -32.31 -3.92 -14.98
C LEU A 10 -31.53 -2.76 -14.37
N LEU A 11 -31.76 -1.54 -14.87
CA LEU A 11 -31.12 -0.34 -14.35
C LEU A 11 -31.46 -0.13 -12.88
N TYR A 12 -32.73 -0.28 -12.51
CA TYR A 12 -33.17 -0.13 -11.12
C TYR A 12 -32.50 -1.17 -10.20
N LEU A 13 -32.40 -2.42 -10.64
CA LEU A 13 -31.73 -3.48 -9.88
C LEU A 13 -30.23 -3.23 -9.71
N MET A 14 -29.54 -2.72 -10.74
CA MET A 14 -28.11 -2.39 -10.65
C MET A 14 -27.86 -1.27 -9.64
N ILE A 15 -28.65 -0.19 -9.72
CA ILE A 15 -28.53 0.94 -8.79
C ILE A 15 -28.87 0.49 -7.37
N ALA A 16 -29.96 -0.27 -7.20
CA ALA A 16 -30.34 -0.80 -5.90
C ALA A 16 -29.24 -1.69 -5.30
N GLY A 17 -28.59 -2.53 -6.11
CA GLY A 17 -27.47 -3.38 -5.69
C GLY A 17 -26.25 -2.57 -5.23
N ILE A 18 -25.88 -1.51 -5.97
CA ILE A 18 -24.78 -0.62 -5.58
C ILE A 18 -25.09 0.08 -4.26
N VAL A 19 -26.29 0.66 -4.12
CA VAL A 19 -26.71 1.36 -2.91
C VAL A 19 -26.73 0.40 -1.72
N LEU A 20 -27.28 -0.80 -1.88
CA LEU A 20 -27.32 -1.80 -0.82
C LEU A 20 -25.90 -2.27 -0.44
N GLY A 21 -25.00 -2.43 -1.42
CA GLY A 21 -23.59 -2.77 -1.18
C GLY A 21 -22.87 -1.70 -0.35
N ILE A 22 -23.10 -0.42 -0.65
CA ILE A 22 -22.53 0.70 0.12
C ILE A 22 -23.09 0.71 1.55
N VAL A 23 -24.40 0.53 1.72
CA VAL A 23 -25.04 0.53 3.04
C VAL A 23 -24.53 -0.64 3.89
N VAL A 24 -24.48 -1.86 3.34
CA VAL A 24 -23.99 -3.03 4.08
C VAL A 24 -22.49 -2.92 4.37
N GLY A 25 -21.69 -2.45 3.41
CA GLY A 25 -20.24 -2.28 3.59
C GLY A 25 -19.88 -1.19 4.61
N GLY A 26 -20.67 -0.12 4.69
CA GLY A 26 -20.45 0.99 5.63
C GLY A 26 -20.95 0.69 7.06
N PHE A 27 -22.18 0.18 7.20
CA PHE A 27 -22.80 -0.01 8.52
C PHE A 27 -22.50 -1.38 9.16
N LEU A 28 -22.18 -2.41 8.39
CA LEU A 28 -21.90 -3.77 8.90
C LEU A 28 -20.65 -4.37 8.24
N PRO A 29 -19.44 -3.88 8.55
CA PRO A 29 -18.20 -4.30 7.91
C PRO A 29 -17.90 -5.79 8.07
N GLU A 30 -18.25 -6.38 9.23
CA GLU A 30 -18.06 -7.82 9.50
C GLU A 30 -18.94 -8.71 8.61
N THR A 31 -20.18 -8.29 8.32
CA THR A 31 -21.05 -8.99 7.36
C THR A 31 -20.57 -8.76 5.93
N GLY A 32 -20.11 -7.54 5.60
CA GLY A 32 -19.54 -7.21 4.29
C GLY A 32 -18.36 -8.12 3.91
N LYS A 33 -17.43 -8.37 4.83
CA LYS A 33 -16.31 -9.29 4.62
C LYS A 33 -16.75 -10.72 4.30
N LYS A 34 -17.80 -11.23 4.96
CA LYS A 34 -18.33 -12.58 4.70
C LYS A 34 -18.99 -12.68 3.33
N VAL A 35 -19.65 -11.61 2.90
CA VAL A 35 -20.30 -11.54 1.59
C VAL A 35 -19.29 -11.30 0.47
N ALA A 36 -18.12 -10.71 0.73
CA ALA A 36 -17.10 -10.39 -0.27
C ALA A 36 -16.74 -11.56 -1.19
N PHE A 37 -16.75 -12.79 -0.66
CA PHE A 37 -16.57 -14.02 -1.43
C PHE A 37 -17.46 -14.08 -2.68
N ILE A 38 -18.74 -13.67 -2.60
CA ILE A 38 -19.65 -13.67 -3.77
C ILE A 38 -19.17 -12.71 -4.88
N GLY A 39 -18.59 -11.58 -4.47
CA GLY A 39 -18.01 -10.60 -5.39
C GLY A 39 -16.79 -11.17 -6.10
N ASP A 40 -15.94 -11.89 -5.36
CA ASP A 40 -14.76 -12.53 -5.92
C ASP A 40 -15.13 -13.60 -6.97
N PHE A 41 -16.16 -14.42 -6.71
CA PHE A 41 -16.70 -15.34 -7.74
C PHE A 41 -17.23 -14.58 -8.95
N PHE A 42 -18.01 -13.53 -8.73
CA PHE A 42 -18.60 -12.75 -9.81
C PHE A 42 -17.52 -12.15 -10.72
N ILE A 43 -16.49 -11.53 -10.15
CA ILE A 43 -15.35 -10.99 -10.91
C ILE A 43 -14.55 -12.11 -11.58
N GLY A 44 -14.38 -13.25 -10.91
CA GLY A 44 -13.77 -14.45 -11.51
C GLY A 44 -14.49 -14.92 -12.77
N TYR A 45 -15.82 -15.01 -12.72
CA TYR A 45 -16.65 -15.37 -13.87
C TYR A 45 -16.58 -14.33 -15.00
N LEU A 46 -16.62 -13.02 -14.67
CA LEU A 46 -16.46 -11.96 -15.67
C LEU A 46 -15.09 -12.08 -16.37
N LYS A 47 -14.00 -12.26 -15.61
CA LYS A 47 -12.64 -12.39 -16.17
C LYS A 47 -12.53 -13.62 -17.08
N MET A 48 -13.13 -14.75 -16.71
CA MET A 48 -13.15 -15.97 -17.53
C MET A 48 -13.86 -15.74 -18.88
N LEU A 49 -14.90 -14.90 -18.92
CA LEU A 49 -15.61 -14.57 -20.15
C LEU A 49 -14.89 -13.54 -21.02
N VAL A 50 -14.24 -12.55 -20.41
CA VAL A 50 -13.63 -11.41 -21.12
C VAL A 50 -12.55 -11.87 -22.10
N ILE A 51 -11.62 -12.73 -21.67
CA ILE A 51 -10.48 -13.15 -22.50
C ILE A 51 -10.94 -13.82 -23.81
N PRO A 52 -11.73 -14.92 -23.79
CA PRO A 52 -12.16 -15.57 -25.02
C PRO A 52 -13.06 -14.66 -25.87
N LEU A 53 -13.95 -13.88 -25.25
CA LEU A 53 -14.87 -12.99 -25.96
C LEU A 53 -14.12 -11.90 -26.74
N VAL A 54 -13.12 -11.26 -26.13
CA VAL A 54 -12.34 -10.20 -26.76
C VAL A 54 -11.56 -10.76 -27.96
N ILE A 55 -10.91 -11.92 -27.83
CA ILE A 55 -10.14 -12.51 -28.92
C ILE A 55 -11.06 -12.93 -30.08
N THR A 56 -12.17 -13.63 -29.80
CA THR A 56 -13.12 -14.02 -30.84
C THR A 56 -13.74 -12.81 -31.52
N SER A 57 -14.12 -11.77 -30.76
CA SER A 57 -14.66 -10.52 -31.32
C SER A 57 -13.63 -9.78 -32.16
N MET A 58 -12.35 -9.76 -31.75
CA MET A 58 -11.27 -9.13 -32.50
C MET A 58 -11.02 -9.87 -33.81
N ILE A 59 -10.89 -11.21 -33.77
CA ILE A 59 -10.69 -12.04 -34.96
C ILE A 59 -11.85 -11.85 -35.94
N ALA A 60 -13.10 -11.99 -35.46
CA ALA A 60 -14.29 -11.79 -36.29
C ALA A 60 -14.38 -10.37 -36.88
N GLY A 61 -13.98 -9.36 -36.10
CA GLY A 61 -13.91 -7.98 -36.57
C GLY A 61 -12.86 -7.76 -37.66
N VAL A 62 -11.68 -8.37 -37.53
CA VAL A 62 -10.60 -8.26 -38.53
C VAL A 62 -10.93 -9.05 -39.80
N THR A 63 -11.49 -10.25 -39.69
CA THR A 63 -11.87 -11.06 -40.85
C THR A 63 -13.06 -10.47 -41.61
N GLY A 64 -14.01 -9.84 -40.91
CA GLY A 64 -15.17 -9.18 -41.51
C GLY A 64 -14.82 -7.97 -42.40
N LEU A 65 -13.65 -7.36 -42.21
CA LEU A 65 -13.17 -6.25 -43.04
C LEU A 65 -12.63 -6.68 -44.40
N GLY A 66 -12.28 -7.97 -44.57
CA GLY A 66 -11.80 -8.59 -45.81
C GLY A 66 -10.42 -8.14 -46.31
N ASP A 67 -10.06 -6.87 -46.14
CA ASP A 67 -8.77 -6.29 -46.56
C ASP A 67 -8.07 -5.60 -45.37
N VAL A 68 -6.91 -6.14 -45.01
CA VAL A 68 -6.03 -5.63 -43.94
C VAL A 68 -5.56 -4.19 -44.17
N ARG A 69 -5.52 -3.70 -45.42
CA ARG A 69 -5.11 -2.32 -45.75
C ARG A 69 -6.14 -1.31 -45.26
N LYS A 70 -7.44 -1.67 -45.26
CA LYS A 70 -8.52 -0.82 -44.71
C LYS A 70 -8.42 -0.71 -43.18
N LEU A 71 -7.99 -1.79 -42.52
CA LEU A 71 -7.75 -1.81 -41.07
C LEU A 71 -6.61 -0.87 -40.68
N GLY A 72 -5.51 -0.81 -41.45
CA GLY A 72 -4.40 0.11 -41.16
C GLY A 72 -4.79 1.60 -41.19
N GLY A 73 -5.65 1.99 -42.13
CA GLY A 73 -6.13 3.38 -42.24
C GLY A 73 -7.02 3.82 -41.07
N ILE A 74 -7.94 2.95 -40.63
CA ILE A 74 -8.80 3.18 -39.47
C ILE A 74 -7.99 3.08 -38.18
N GLY A 75 -7.16 2.04 -38.06
CA GLY A 75 -6.31 1.79 -36.89
C GLY A 75 -5.39 2.96 -36.58
N ARG A 76 -4.74 3.56 -37.58
CA ARG A 76 -3.87 4.73 -37.35
C ARG A 76 -4.64 5.94 -36.82
N LYS A 77 -5.84 6.22 -37.35
CA LYS A 77 -6.69 7.32 -36.86
C LYS A 77 -7.12 7.06 -35.41
N THR A 78 -7.52 5.83 -35.12
CA THR A 78 -7.94 5.40 -33.78
C THR A 78 -6.79 5.45 -32.78
N ILE A 79 -5.59 4.98 -33.13
CA ILE A 79 -4.41 5.05 -32.27
C ILE A 79 -4.05 6.50 -31.97
N LEU A 80 -4.02 7.37 -33.00
CA LEU A 80 -3.71 8.79 -32.80
C LEU A 80 -4.74 9.47 -31.89
N TYR A 81 -6.02 9.16 -32.08
CA TYR A 81 -7.11 9.65 -31.22
C TYR A 81 -6.94 9.17 -29.77
N TYR A 82 -6.68 7.87 -29.57
CA TYR A 82 -6.48 7.32 -28.22
C TYR A 82 -5.24 7.89 -27.54
N MET A 83 -4.11 8.01 -28.24
CA MET A 83 -2.89 8.61 -27.68
C MET A 83 -3.12 10.07 -27.28
N ALA A 84 -3.81 10.85 -28.12
CA ALA A 84 -4.11 12.24 -27.80
C ALA A 84 -5.01 12.34 -26.57
N THR A 85 -6.11 11.58 -26.52
CA THR A 85 -7.05 11.66 -25.39
C THR A 85 -6.49 11.05 -24.10
N THR A 86 -5.68 9.99 -24.16
CA THR A 86 -5.03 9.42 -22.97
C THR A 86 -3.93 10.34 -22.47
N GLY A 87 -3.16 10.96 -23.37
CA GLY A 87 -2.18 11.97 -23.00
C GLY A 87 -2.81 13.15 -22.26
N ILE A 88 -3.90 13.70 -22.80
CA ILE A 88 -4.67 14.79 -22.15
C ILE A 88 -5.22 14.31 -20.80
N SER A 89 -5.80 13.10 -20.73
CA SER A 89 -6.35 12.55 -19.49
C SER A 89 -5.29 12.36 -18.41
N VAL A 90 -4.11 11.83 -18.77
CA VAL A 90 -2.99 11.63 -17.84
C VAL A 90 -2.46 12.98 -17.34
N MET A 91 -2.32 13.96 -18.23
CA MET A 91 -1.88 15.30 -17.88
C MET A 91 -2.83 15.95 -16.86
N ILE A 92 -4.14 15.87 -17.08
CA ILE A 92 -5.15 16.36 -16.13
C ILE A 92 -5.06 15.59 -14.81
N GLY A 93 -4.93 14.26 -14.85
CA GLY A 93 -4.82 13.43 -13.65
C GLY A 93 -3.62 13.80 -12.78
N ILE A 94 -2.45 14.03 -13.40
CA ILE A 94 -1.23 14.45 -12.70
C ILE A 94 -1.42 15.84 -12.10
N ILE A 95 -1.94 16.81 -12.87
CA ILE A 95 -2.20 18.16 -12.37
C ILE A 95 -3.13 18.11 -11.15
N LEU A 96 -4.20 17.32 -11.22
CA LEU A 96 -5.16 17.21 -10.14
C LEU A 96 -4.56 16.56 -8.89
N VAL A 97 -3.76 15.49 -9.06
CA VAL A 97 -3.06 14.84 -7.95
C VAL A 97 -2.06 15.79 -7.27
N VAL A 98 -1.33 16.59 -8.05
CA VAL A 98 -0.38 17.56 -7.49
C VAL A 98 -1.10 18.66 -6.70
N ILE A 99 -2.25 19.14 -7.18
CA ILE A 99 -3.05 20.17 -6.50
C ILE A 99 -3.71 19.63 -5.24
N ILE A 100 -4.39 18.49 -5.33
CA ILE A 100 -5.12 17.90 -4.19
C ILE A 100 -4.14 17.31 -3.17
N GLY A 101 -3.01 16.77 -3.62
CA GLY A 101 -2.01 16.12 -2.76
C GLY A 101 -2.58 15.00 -1.88
N PRO A 102 -3.35 14.04 -2.43
CA PRO A 102 -3.95 12.97 -1.62
C PRO A 102 -2.86 12.15 -0.92
N GLY A 103 -3.03 11.88 0.36
CA GLY A 103 -2.08 11.11 1.16
C GLY A 103 -1.04 11.93 1.92
N LYS A 104 -1.09 13.27 1.86
CA LYS A 104 -0.38 14.13 2.82
C LYS A 104 -1.10 14.05 4.17
N ALA A 105 -0.48 13.41 5.16
CA ALA A 105 -0.94 13.45 6.55
C ALA A 105 -0.33 14.66 7.25
N ASP A 106 -1.15 15.41 7.99
CA ASP A 106 -0.73 16.62 8.70
C ASP A 106 0.10 16.29 9.96
N THR A 107 -0.04 15.09 10.51
CA THR A 107 0.64 14.66 11.74
C THR A 107 1.69 13.58 11.46
N LYS A 108 2.88 13.69 12.08
CA LYS A 108 3.97 12.70 11.96
C LYS A 108 3.51 11.28 12.31
N GLU A 109 2.62 11.14 13.29
CA GLU A 109 2.06 9.84 13.70
C GLU A 109 1.11 9.24 12.64
N GLU A 110 0.36 10.08 11.93
CA GLU A 110 -0.47 9.62 10.81
C GLU A 110 0.37 9.29 9.58
N GLN A 111 1.45 10.04 9.31
CA GLN A 111 2.42 9.70 8.27
C GLN A 111 3.07 8.33 8.53
N LEU A 112 3.39 8.03 9.80
CA LEU A 112 3.89 6.72 10.20
C LEU A 112 2.85 5.63 9.90
N ARG A 113 1.58 5.82 10.29
CA ARG A 113 0.50 4.85 10.03
C ARG A 113 0.27 4.60 8.53
N LEU A 114 0.32 5.64 7.72
CA LEU A 114 0.15 5.54 6.26
C LEU A 114 1.30 4.77 5.59
N ARG A 115 2.50 4.83 6.17
CA ARG A 115 3.67 4.05 5.71
C ARG A 115 3.70 2.63 6.28
N GLY A 116 2.70 2.24 7.08
CA GLY A 116 2.63 0.93 7.73
C GLY A 116 3.40 0.86 9.06
N GLY A 117 3.81 2.00 9.62
CA GLY A 117 4.44 2.12 10.93
C GLY A 117 3.43 2.34 12.07
N PHE A 118 3.83 1.97 13.28
CA PHE A 118 3.02 2.05 14.49
C PHE A 118 3.79 2.79 15.57
N SER A 119 3.16 3.82 16.16
CA SER A 119 3.73 4.60 17.26
C SER A 119 3.06 4.21 18.57
N PHE A 120 3.82 3.67 19.51
CA PHE A 120 3.36 3.33 20.86
C PHE A 120 4.00 4.29 21.85
N SER A 121 3.27 5.29 22.32
CA SER A 121 3.81 6.32 23.23
C SER A 121 3.91 5.89 24.70
N GLU A 122 3.14 4.88 25.12
CA GLU A 122 3.03 4.45 26.52
C GLU A 122 3.71 3.10 26.80
N LEU A 123 4.32 2.49 25.78
CA LEU A 123 4.93 1.17 25.91
C LEU A 123 6.28 1.28 26.62
N SER A 124 6.33 0.79 27.86
CA SER A 124 7.58 0.61 28.60
C SER A 124 8.41 -0.51 27.97
N TYR A 125 9.70 -0.23 27.78
CA TYR A 125 10.65 -1.20 27.25
C TYR A 125 11.91 -1.24 28.12
N SER A 126 12.52 -2.42 28.17
CA SER A 126 13.82 -2.64 28.80
C SER A 126 14.81 -3.14 27.77
N LEU A 127 16.01 -2.57 27.78
CA LEU A 127 17.10 -2.87 26.86
C LEU A 127 18.20 -3.63 27.60
N ALA A 128 18.48 -4.85 27.14
CA ALA A 128 19.60 -5.67 27.56
C ALA A 128 20.60 -5.79 26.39
N GLY A 129 21.42 -4.75 26.22
CA GLY A 129 22.35 -4.62 25.09
C GLY A 129 21.59 -4.41 23.77
N ASN A 130 21.69 -5.37 22.86
CA ASN A 130 21.04 -5.37 21.55
C ASN A 130 19.66 -6.05 21.56
N GLN A 131 19.11 -6.36 22.73
CA GLN A 131 17.77 -6.94 22.87
C GLN A 131 16.85 -5.91 23.50
N ILE A 132 15.73 -5.65 22.85
CA ILE A 132 14.64 -4.83 23.39
C ILE A 132 13.51 -5.74 23.82
N SER A 133 13.14 -5.66 25.10
CA SER A 133 12.04 -6.40 25.69
C SER A 133 10.92 -5.45 26.09
N PHE A 134 9.69 -5.81 25.76
CA PHE A 134 8.50 -5.00 26.00
C PHE A 134 7.68 -5.53 27.16
N GLU A 135 7.36 -4.65 28.12
CA GLU A 135 6.56 -5.01 29.29
C GLU A 135 5.05 -4.94 29.00
N HIS A 136 4.28 -5.84 29.61
CA HIS A 136 2.80 -5.83 29.68
C HIS A 136 1.96 -5.91 28.40
N THR A 137 2.52 -5.97 27.18
CA THR A 137 1.71 -6.16 25.95
C THR A 137 2.35 -7.14 24.98
N GLN A 138 1.57 -8.12 24.52
CA GLN A 138 1.94 -9.06 23.46
C GLN A 138 2.08 -8.32 22.12
N VAL A 139 3.30 -7.88 21.79
CA VAL A 139 3.67 -7.27 20.50
C VAL A 139 3.84 -8.40 19.47
N LYS A 140 2.76 -9.17 19.26
CA LYS A 140 2.81 -10.46 18.59
C LYS A 140 2.98 -10.31 17.07
N ASN A 141 4.06 -10.89 16.52
CA ASN A 141 4.28 -11.35 15.12
C ASN A 141 3.92 -10.42 13.94
N GLU A 142 3.58 -9.16 14.15
CA GLU A 142 3.33 -8.20 13.06
C GLU A 142 4.62 -7.48 12.61
N PHE A 143 5.58 -7.39 13.53
CA PHE A 143 6.86 -6.71 13.32
C PHE A 143 7.97 -7.74 13.06
N ASP A 144 8.56 -7.64 11.87
CA ASP A 144 9.61 -8.52 11.35
C ASP A 144 10.87 -7.68 11.00
N GLU A 145 11.90 -8.29 10.40
CA GLU A 145 13.17 -7.64 9.98
C GLU A 145 13.00 -6.44 9.03
N ARG A 146 11.79 -6.25 8.50
CA ARG A 146 11.40 -5.12 7.65
C ARG A 146 11.15 -3.83 8.45
N TYR A 147 10.99 -3.91 9.77
CA TYR A 147 10.70 -2.75 10.60
C TYR A 147 11.96 -2.20 11.28
N MET A 148 12.00 -0.88 11.38
CA MET A 148 12.96 -0.13 12.19
C MET A 148 12.30 0.27 13.51
N ILE A 149 13.00 0.06 14.61
CA ILE A 149 12.60 0.50 15.94
C ILE A 149 13.21 1.88 16.18
N ILE A 150 12.40 2.85 16.58
CA ILE A 150 12.80 4.21 16.94
C ILE A 150 12.36 4.46 18.38
N LEU A 151 13.30 4.81 19.25
CA LEU A 151 13.08 5.13 20.65
C LEU A 151 12.70 6.62 20.76
N LYS A 152 11.46 6.90 21.17
CA LYS A 152 10.90 8.28 21.14
C LYS A 152 11.42 9.14 22.30
N ASP A 153 11.73 8.49 23.41
CA ASP A 153 12.27 9.06 24.65
C ASP A 153 13.78 9.31 24.60
N GLN A 154 14.51 8.63 23.72
CA GLN A 154 15.97 8.70 23.63
C GLN A 154 16.43 9.39 22.33
N GLU A 155 15.94 10.61 22.10
CA GLU A 155 16.38 11.48 21.01
C GLU A 155 16.38 10.82 19.62
N GLY A 156 15.44 9.91 19.37
CA GLY A 156 15.27 9.26 18.07
C GLY A 156 16.38 8.26 17.72
N ILE A 157 17.01 7.62 18.71
CA ILE A 157 17.86 6.43 18.47
C ILE A 157 17.05 5.38 17.70
N ARG A 158 17.63 4.87 16.62
CA ARG A 158 17.00 3.91 15.71
C ARG A 158 17.81 2.63 15.64
N GLY A 159 17.15 1.53 15.34
CA GLY A 159 17.81 0.25 15.10
C GLY A 159 16.96 -0.68 14.26
N ASN A 160 17.61 -1.48 13.41
CA ASN A 160 16.92 -2.46 12.58
C ASN A 160 16.66 -3.74 13.37
N ILE A 161 15.46 -4.29 13.25
CA ILE A 161 15.15 -5.62 13.78
C ILE A 161 15.96 -6.64 12.95
N SER A 162 16.78 -7.44 13.63
CA SER A 162 17.62 -8.48 13.02
C SER A 162 17.08 -9.89 13.28
N GLY A 163 16.07 -10.02 14.12
CA GLY A 163 15.49 -11.30 14.49
C GLY A 163 14.65 -11.17 15.75
N ASN A 164 13.87 -12.21 16.02
CA ASN A 164 13.01 -12.29 17.18
C ASN A 164 13.47 -13.42 18.10
N ARG A 165 13.62 -13.15 19.40
CA ARG A 165 13.99 -14.15 20.40
C ARG A 165 12.76 -14.77 21.08
N ASP A 166 11.74 -13.97 21.36
CA ASP A 166 10.50 -14.34 22.05
C ASP A 166 9.36 -13.39 21.66
N GLU A 167 8.09 -13.69 21.99
CA GLU A 167 6.92 -12.86 21.62
C GLU A 167 7.03 -11.36 22.03
N ASN A 168 7.90 -11.06 22.99
CA ASN A 168 8.10 -9.73 23.56
C ASN A 168 9.55 -9.21 23.45
N THR A 169 10.47 -9.96 22.84
CA THR A 169 11.90 -9.62 22.85
C THR A 169 12.49 -9.66 21.44
N PHE A 170 12.78 -8.49 20.89
CA PHE A 170 13.38 -8.33 19.56
C PHE A 170 14.89 -8.12 19.66
N ILE A 171 15.63 -8.69 18.72
CA ILE A 171 17.06 -8.48 18.57
C ILE A 171 17.26 -7.37 17.55
N VAL A 172 18.00 -6.34 17.95
CA VAL A 172 18.34 -5.18 17.13
C VAL A 172 19.80 -5.29 16.69
N SER A 173 20.08 -5.12 15.39
CA SER A 173 21.43 -5.31 14.84
C SER A 173 22.43 -4.32 15.42
N ASN A 174 22.16 -3.03 15.30
CA ASN A 174 22.94 -1.93 15.82
C ASN A 174 22.02 -0.75 16.16
N TRP A 175 22.34 -0.07 17.24
CA TRP A 175 21.68 1.17 17.63
C TRP A 175 22.46 2.35 17.06
N VAL A 176 21.76 3.22 16.34
CA VAL A 176 22.33 4.37 15.68
C VAL A 176 21.52 5.62 15.96
N LYS A 177 22.19 6.77 16.01
CA LYS A 177 21.56 8.08 16.12
C LYS A 177 22.04 8.95 14.96
N GLU A 178 21.13 9.73 14.40
CA GLU A 178 21.43 10.73 13.39
C GLU A 178 21.80 12.04 14.08
N ASP A 179 23.02 12.54 13.87
CA ASP A 179 23.47 13.81 14.45
C ASP A 179 22.87 14.99 13.67
N GLU A 180 22.04 15.78 14.34
CA GLU A 180 21.29 16.91 13.76
C GLU A 180 22.20 17.96 13.09
N SER A 181 23.45 18.09 13.51
CA SER A 181 24.38 19.10 12.96
C SER A 181 25.13 18.63 11.71
N THR A 182 25.29 17.32 11.51
CA THR A 182 26.12 16.76 10.44
C THR A 182 25.38 15.80 9.50
N HIS A 183 24.12 15.46 9.83
CA HIS A 183 23.30 14.45 9.14
C HIS A 183 24.04 13.10 9.01
N LYS A 184 25.02 12.84 9.87
CA LYS A 184 25.77 11.59 9.90
C LYS A 184 25.15 10.65 10.91
N VAL A 185 25.07 9.38 10.52
CA VAL A 185 24.63 8.29 11.38
C VAL A 185 25.81 7.84 12.24
N VAL A 186 25.67 7.93 13.56
CA VAL A 186 26.68 7.55 14.55
C VAL A 186 26.14 6.42 15.42
N ALA A 187 27.00 5.50 15.83
CA ALA A 187 26.63 4.45 16.78
C ALA A 187 26.20 5.06 18.13
N ALA A 188 25.07 4.61 18.66
CA ALA A 188 24.52 5.09 19.93
C ALA A 188 24.29 3.93 20.89
N THR A 189 24.53 4.12 22.17
CA THR A 189 24.17 3.15 23.21
C THR A 189 22.91 3.64 23.91
N PRO A 190 21.77 2.97 23.74
CA PRO A 190 20.53 3.40 24.37
C PRO A 190 20.55 3.13 25.89
N THR A 191 19.74 3.90 26.62
CA THR A 191 19.56 3.73 28.08
C THR A 191 18.77 2.45 28.36
N THR A 192 19.11 1.75 29.45
CA THR A 192 18.60 0.41 29.77
C THR A 192 17.09 0.31 29.97
N ASN A 193 16.38 1.40 30.27
CA ASN A 193 14.92 1.43 30.36
C ASN A 193 14.39 2.70 29.72
N GLY A 194 13.21 2.62 29.13
CA GLY A 194 12.57 3.74 28.45
C GLY A 194 11.07 3.54 28.25
N ILE A 195 10.41 4.58 27.77
CA ILE A 195 8.98 4.59 27.48
C ILE A 195 8.76 5.20 26.10
N GLY A 196 8.12 4.44 25.22
CA GLY A 196 7.68 4.93 23.93
C GLY A 196 8.54 4.45 22.77
N VAL A 197 7.95 3.61 21.92
CA VAL A 197 8.61 3.01 20.77
C VAL A 197 7.78 3.18 19.50
N VAL A 198 8.46 3.52 18.42
CA VAL A 198 7.87 3.60 17.09
C VAL A 198 8.47 2.48 16.23
N PHE A 199 7.61 1.73 15.57
CA PHE A 199 7.98 0.79 14.52
C PHE A 199 7.70 1.46 13.17
N ASP A 200 8.72 1.68 12.35
CA ASP A 200 8.57 2.24 10.99
C ASP A 200 8.90 1.16 9.95
N LEU A 201 8.04 1.01 8.94
CA LEU A 201 8.21 0.08 7.80
C LEU A 201 9.01 0.71 6.65
N SER A 202 9.54 1.92 6.82
CA SER A 202 10.49 2.51 5.89
C SER A 202 11.58 1.47 5.58
N LEU A 203 11.73 1.15 4.28
CA LEU A 203 12.76 0.23 3.76
C LEU A 203 14.00 0.44 4.62
N SER A 204 14.38 -0.62 5.34
CA SER A 204 15.64 -0.66 6.06
C SER A 204 16.70 -0.38 5.01
N GLU A 205 17.07 0.89 4.86
CA GLU A 205 18.44 1.22 4.57
C GLU A 205 19.17 0.42 5.63
N LYS A 206 19.86 -0.63 5.18
CA LYS A 206 20.57 -1.55 6.03
C LYS A 206 21.72 -0.71 6.56
N VAL A 207 21.41 0.13 7.53
CA VAL A 207 22.28 1.17 8.04
C VAL A 207 23.39 0.38 8.72
N ILE A 208 24.48 0.30 7.98
CA ILE A 208 25.73 -0.38 8.30
C ILE A 208 25.70 -1.88 7.99
N ASP A 209 26.28 -2.23 6.83
CA ASP A 209 26.81 -3.57 6.57
C ASP A 209 27.75 -3.97 7.72
N LYS A 210 27.95 -5.28 7.93
CA LYS A 210 28.77 -5.90 8.99
C LYS A 210 30.25 -5.45 9.04
N GLN A 211 30.62 -4.44 8.26
CA GLN A 211 31.95 -3.88 8.07
C GLN A 211 32.04 -2.35 8.32
N GLY A 212 30.99 -1.70 8.84
CA GLY A 212 31.12 -0.32 9.34
C GLY A 212 31.17 0.76 8.24
N GLN A 213 30.66 0.50 7.03
CA GLN A 213 30.55 1.50 5.97
C GLN A 213 29.10 1.86 5.65
N THR A 214 28.84 3.16 5.53
CA THR A 214 27.59 3.77 5.07
C THR A 214 27.44 3.56 3.57
N ILE A 215 26.42 2.81 3.15
CA ILE A 215 26.00 2.77 1.74
C ILE A 215 25.24 4.06 1.46
N GLY A 216 25.93 5.06 0.90
CA GLY A 216 25.33 6.36 0.61
C GLY A 216 26.26 7.41 -0.02
N GLU A 217 27.46 7.04 -0.49
CA GLU A 217 28.25 7.92 -1.36
C GLU A 217 28.31 7.33 -2.77
N THR A 218 27.43 7.83 -3.63
CA THR A 218 27.74 8.31 -4.98
C THR A 218 26.68 9.30 -5.40
#